data_AF-A0A7Z8QZM3-F1
#
_entry.id   AF-A0A7Z8QZM3-F1
#
_cell.length_a   1.000
_cell.length_b   1.000
_cell.length_c   1.000
_cell.angle_alpha   90.00
_cell.angle_beta   90.00
_cell.angle_gamma   90.00
#
_symmetry.space_group_name_H-M   'P 1'
#
loop_
_entity.id
_entity.type
_entity.pdbx_description
1 polymer ?
#
loop_
_entity_poly.entity_id
_entity_poly.type
_entity_poly.pdbx_seq_one_letter_code
_entity_poly.pdbx_strand_id
1 'polypeptide(L)'
;MARSKAFNEEEVLDKAVAVFWAKGYEATSMQDLVEAMGIQRGSLYATFGSKQQLFLQSLERYGKVVVKQFLDILESKPSAIESIELFFAQLVEHLLTAGPLRGAIKSTVNFSKY
;
A
#
# COMPACT_ATOMS: atom_id res chain seq x y z
N MET A 1 10.82 -20.98 -23.97
CA MET A 1 10.90 -20.90 -22.51
C MET A 1 11.22 -19.46 -22.13
N ALA A 2 10.22 -18.70 -21.68
CA ALA A 2 10.37 -17.27 -21.40
C ALA A 2 11.04 -17.08 -20.03
N ARG A 3 12.23 -16.49 -20.01
CA ARG A 3 12.93 -16.07 -18.81
C ARG A 3 12.20 -14.84 -18.26
N SER A 4 11.24 -15.03 -17.36
CA SER A 4 10.64 -13.92 -16.63
C SER A 4 11.75 -13.21 -15.85
N LYS A 5 11.90 -11.91 -16.09
CA LYS A 5 12.76 -11.05 -15.29
C LYS A 5 12.25 -11.15 -13.85
N ALA A 6 13.07 -11.64 -12.92
CA ALA A 6 12.70 -11.66 -11.51
C ALA A 6 12.48 -10.21 -11.07
N PHE A 7 11.24 -9.86 -10.75
CA PHE A 7 10.90 -8.56 -10.17
C PHE A 7 10.86 -8.70 -8.64
N ASN A 8 11.07 -7.60 -7.94
CA ASN A 8 10.88 -7.58 -6.50
C ASN A 8 9.38 -7.40 -6.22
N GLU A 9 8.74 -8.41 -5.62
CA GLU A 9 7.31 -8.43 -5.30
C GLU A 9 6.91 -7.26 -4.39
N GLU A 10 7.75 -6.90 -3.42
CA GLU A 10 7.47 -5.81 -2.50
C GLU A 10 7.45 -4.45 -3.19
N GLU A 11 8.44 -4.20 -4.07
CA GLU A 11 8.54 -2.94 -4.81
C GLU A 11 7.35 -2.75 -5.77
N VAL A 12 6.90 -3.84 -6.42
CA VAL A 12 5.73 -3.77 -7.30
C VAL A 12 4.43 -3.64 -6.51
N LEU A 13 4.33 -4.21 -5.31
CA LEU A 13 3.19 -3.98 -4.41
C LEU A 13 3.14 -2.52 -3.93
N ASP A 14 4.29 -1.89 -3.63
CA ASP A 14 4.33 -0.47 -3.26
C ASP A 14 3.79 0.43 -4.40
N LYS A 15 4.05 0.06 -5.66
CA LYS A 15 3.48 0.73 -6.85
C LYS A 15 1.98 0.47 -6.96
N ALA A 16 1.51 -0.76 -6.73
CA ALA A 16 0.08 -1.08 -6.73
C ALA A 16 -0.68 -0.30 -5.65
N VAL A 17 -0.12 -0.17 -4.44
CA VAL A 17 -0.66 0.68 -3.36
C VAL A 17 -0.85 2.11 -3.86
N ALA A 18 0.12 2.69 -4.57
CA ALA A 18 0.02 4.05 -5.10
C ALA A 18 -1.12 4.20 -6.11
N VAL A 19 -1.30 3.24 -7.03
CA VAL A 19 -2.40 3.26 -8.01
C VAL A 19 -3.76 3.18 -7.32
N PHE A 20 -3.94 2.20 -6.43
CA PHE A 20 -5.18 2.04 -5.69
C PHE A 20 -5.48 3.24 -4.81
N TRP A 21 -4.47 3.94 -4.31
CA TRP A 21 -4.66 5.18 -3.57
C TRP A 21 -5.20 6.30 -4.45
N ALA A 22 -4.55 6.52 -5.59
CA ALA A 22 -4.84 7.65 -6.45
C ALA A 22 -6.20 7.51 -7.16
N LYS A 23 -6.53 6.29 -7.60
CA LYS A 23 -7.73 6.01 -8.41
C LYS A 23 -8.87 5.35 -7.61
N GLY A 24 -8.59 4.77 -6.45
CA GLY A 24 -9.52 3.89 -5.75
C GLY A 24 -9.63 2.50 -6.39
N TYR A 25 -10.20 1.53 -5.66
CA TYR A 25 -10.30 0.15 -6.12
C TYR A 25 -11.13 -0.02 -7.39
N GLU A 26 -12.31 0.61 -7.47
CA GLU A 26 -13.22 0.45 -8.60
C GLU A 26 -12.70 1.09 -9.88
N ALA A 27 -12.12 2.30 -9.79
CA ALA A 27 -11.60 3.03 -10.94
C ALA A 27 -10.21 2.52 -11.40
N THR A 28 -9.61 1.58 -10.66
CA THR A 28 -8.36 0.93 -11.05
C THR A 28 -8.65 -0.30 -11.91
N SER A 29 -8.09 -0.30 -13.12
CA SER A 29 -8.13 -1.46 -14.02
C SER A 29 -6.87 -2.32 -13.86
N MET A 30 -6.94 -3.57 -14.33
CA MET A 30 -5.76 -4.44 -14.40
C MET A 30 -4.69 -3.90 -15.36
N GLN A 31 -5.06 -3.09 -16.36
CA GLN A 31 -4.09 -2.47 -17.26
C GLN A 31 -3.32 -1.35 -16.55
N ASP A 32 -3.99 -0.51 -15.75
CA ASP A 32 -3.32 0.52 -14.95
C ASP A 32 -2.26 -0.08 -14.03
N LEU A 33 -2.58 -1.23 -13.42
CA LEU A 33 -1.67 -1.94 -12.53
C LEU A 33 -0.47 -2.52 -13.28
N VAL A 34 -0.69 -3.15 -14.44
CA VAL A 34 0.40 -3.64 -15.30
C VAL A 34 1.35 -2.52 -15.69
N GLU A 35 0.81 -1.38 -16.12
CA GLU A 35 1.60 -0.21 -16.54
C GLU A 35 2.40 0.38 -15.38
N ALA A 36 1.75 0.60 -14.23
CA ALA A 36 2.40 1.18 -13.06
C ALA A 36 3.43 0.25 -12.42
N MET A 37 3.15 -1.06 -12.37
CA MET A 37 4.05 -2.06 -11.76
C MET A 37 5.22 -2.41 -12.69
N GLY A 38 5.11 -2.15 -14.01
CA GLY A 38 6.15 -2.43 -14.99
C GLY A 38 6.41 -3.93 -15.22
N ILE A 39 5.41 -4.78 -14.92
CA ILE A 39 5.49 -6.23 -15.08
C ILE A 39 4.58 -6.71 -16.21
N GLN A 40 4.89 -7.86 -16.80
CA GLN A 40 4.03 -8.44 -17.82
C GLN A 40 2.69 -8.88 -17.22
N ARG A 41 1.60 -8.69 -17.97
CA ARG A 41 0.25 -9.09 -17.57
C ARG A 41 0.17 -10.56 -17.11
N GLY A 42 0.80 -11.48 -17.85
CA GLY A 42 0.85 -12.89 -17.47
C GLY A 42 1.53 -13.13 -16.12
N SER A 43 2.63 -12.45 -15.85
CA SER A 43 3.32 -12.51 -14.54
C SER A 43 2.47 -11.92 -13.42
N LEU A 44 1.77 -10.81 -13.67
CA LEU A 44 0.88 -10.21 -12.69
C LEU A 44 -0.21 -11.20 -12.26
N TYR A 45 -0.91 -11.81 -13.22
CA TYR A 45 -1.94 -12.80 -12.90
C TYR A 45 -1.37 -14.07 -12.26
N ALA A 46 -0.18 -14.51 -12.68
CA ALA A 46 0.45 -15.70 -12.11
C ALA A 46 0.90 -15.49 -10.65
N THR A 47 1.38 -14.30 -10.30
CA THR A 47 1.89 -13.98 -8.97
C THR A 47 0.81 -13.48 -8.02
N PHE A 48 -0.03 -12.54 -8.48
CA PHE A 48 -1.00 -11.84 -7.62
C PHE A 48 -2.45 -12.28 -7.81
N GLY A 49 -2.73 -13.09 -8.84
CA GLY A 49 -4.08 -13.55 -9.14
C GLY A 49 -4.98 -12.43 -9.66
N SER A 50 -6.07 -12.16 -8.96
CA SER A 50 -7.10 -11.18 -9.35
C SER A 50 -6.84 -9.76 -8.86
N LYS A 51 -7.59 -8.77 -9.39
CA LYS A 51 -7.59 -7.38 -8.87
C LYS A 51 -7.84 -7.34 -7.37
N GLN A 52 -8.79 -8.14 -6.89
CA GLN A 52 -9.14 -8.22 -5.48
C GLN A 52 -7.99 -8.77 -4.64
N GLN A 53 -7.34 -9.85 -5.08
CA GLN A 53 -6.20 -10.43 -4.38
C GLN A 53 -5.01 -9.47 -4.34
N LEU A 54 -4.71 -8.81 -5.46
CA LEU A 54 -3.67 -7.78 -5.50
C LEU A 54 -3.99 -6.59 -4.58
N PHE A 55 -5.25 -6.17 -4.52
CA PHE A 55 -5.69 -5.12 -3.61
C PHE A 55 -5.47 -5.52 -2.14
N LEU A 56 -5.88 -6.72 -1.74
CA LEU A 56 -5.67 -7.22 -0.38
C LEU A 56 -4.18 -7.31 -0.02
N GLN A 57 -3.34 -7.82 -0.93
CA GLN A 57 -1.89 -7.86 -0.73
C GLN A 57 -1.27 -6.47 -0.64
N SER A 58 -1.78 -5.52 -1.42
CA SER A 58 -1.37 -4.10 -1.36
C SER A 58 -1.72 -3.49 0.00
N LEU A 59 -2.91 -3.78 0.54
CA LEU A 59 -3.31 -3.35 1.89
C LEU A 59 -2.42 -3.97 2.98
N GLU A 60 -2.10 -5.26 2.86
CA GLU A 60 -1.20 -5.94 3.79
C GLU A 60 0.21 -5.34 3.76
N ARG A 61 0.74 -5.07 2.56
CA ARG A 61 2.03 -4.38 2.37
C ARG A 61 2.01 -3.01 3.03
N TYR A 62 0.96 -2.22 2.78
CA TYR A 62 0.80 -0.92 3.40
C TYR A 62 0.79 -1.02 4.94
N GLY A 63 0.05 -1.98 5.51
CA GLY A 63 0.04 -2.23 6.94
C GLY A 63 1.43 -2.59 7.48
N LYS A 64 2.13 -3.52 6.82
CA LYS A 64 3.47 -3.97 7.24
C LYS A 64 4.52 -2.87 7.20
N VAL A 65 4.46 -1.94 6.25
CA VAL A 65 5.43 -0.86 6.13
C VAL A 65 5.07 0.29 7.05
N VAL A 66 3.83 0.77 6.97
CA VAL A 66 3.42 2.02 7.61
C VAL A 66 3.03 1.79 9.06
N VAL A 67 2.16 0.80 9.34
CA VAL A 67 1.72 0.55 10.73
C VAL A 67 2.88 0.04 11.58
N LYS A 68 3.74 -0.83 11.04
CA LYS A 68 4.90 -1.32 11.79
C LYS A 68 5.87 -0.18 12.16
N GLN A 69 6.20 0.70 11.21
CA GLN A 69 7.04 1.87 11.49
C GLN A 69 6.45 2.71 12.63
N PHE A 70 5.14 2.91 12.63
CA PHE A 70 4.47 3.66 13.69
C PHE A 70 4.45 2.94 15.05
N LEU A 71 4.29 1.62 15.06
CA LEU A 71 4.36 0.82 16.29
C LEU A 71 5.78 0.81 16.87
N ASP A 72 6.81 0.70 16.03
CA ASP A 72 8.21 0.71 16.47
C ASP A 72 8.56 2.04 17.18
N ILE A 73 7.95 3.17 16.79
CA ILE A 73 8.12 4.47 17.48
C ILE A 73 7.55 4.43 18.89
N LEU A 74 6.38 3.80 19.07
CA LEU A 74 5.73 3.73 20.39
C LEU A 74 6.58 2.93 21.38
N GLU A 75 7.36 1.96 20.89
CA GLU A 75 8.31 1.17 21.68
C GLU A 75 9.71 1.82 21.81
N SER A 76 9.96 2.97 21.17
CA SER A 76 11.30 3.52 21.02
C SER A 76 11.83 4.33 22.21
N LYS A 77 10.97 4.83 23.10
CA LYS A 77 11.35 5.68 24.24
C LYS A 77 11.02 5.03 25.60
N PRO A 78 11.84 5.28 26.64
CA PRO A 78 11.54 4.84 28.01
C PRO A 78 10.28 5.51 28.59
N SER A 79 9.96 6.72 28.14
CA SER A 79 8.77 7.47 28.57
C SER A 79 7.63 7.28 27.57
N ALA A 80 6.50 6.78 28.05
CA ALA A 80 5.31 6.57 27.25
C ALA A 80 4.78 7.88 26.62
N ILE A 81 4.89 9.01 27.34
CA ILE A 81 4.44 10.31 26.84
C ILE A 81 5.35 10.79 25.70
N GLU A 82 6.67 10.63 25.82
CA GLU A 82 7.62 11.01 24.76
C GLU A 82 7.43 10.14 23.51
N SER A 83 7.15 8.84 23.68
CA SER A 83 6.78 7.94 22.58
C SER A 83 5.51 8.41 21.85
N ILE A 84 4.48 8.83 22.60
CA ILE A 84 3.22 9.33 22.03
C ILE A 84 3.42 10.65 21.29
N GLU A 85 4.19 11.59 21.87
CA GLU A 85 4.52 12.86 21.22
C GLU A 85 5.28 12.64 19.91
N LEU A 86 6.28 11.75 19.92
CA LEU A 86 7.05 11.39 18.73
C LEU A 86 6.18 10.69 17.68
N PHE A 87 5.29 9.79 18.09
CA PHE A 87 4.32 9.15 17.20
C PHE A 87 3.45 10.18 16.49
N PHE A 88 2.84 11.12 17.22
CA PHE A 88 1.99 12.13 16.60
C PHE A 88 2.77 13.10 15.73
N ALA A 89 4.00 13.48 16.13
CA ALA A 89 4.87 14.32 15.32
C ALA A 89 5.20 13.65 13.97
N GLN A 90 5.60 12.37 13.99
CA GLN A 90 5.91 11.63 12.76
C GLN A 90 4.66 11.32 11.94
N LEU A 91 3.50 11.09 12.58
CA LEU A 91 2.23 10.91 11.87
C LEU A 91 1.84 12.19 11.14
N VAL A 92 1.93 13.34 11.79
CA VAL A 92 1.63 14.64 11.18
C VAL A 92 2.62 14.94 10.05
N GLU A 93 3.91 14.73 10.25
CA GLU A 93 4.93 14.89 9.21
C GLU A 93 4.67 13.95 8.03
N HIS A 94 4.36 12.68 8.27
CA HIS A 94 3.99 11.73 7.22
C HIS A 94 2.77 12.20 6.43
N LEU A 95 1.73 12.71 7.10
CA LEU A 95 0.51 13.21 6.46
C LEU A 95 0.72 14.53 5.68
N LEU A 96 1.65 15.39 6.12
CA LEU A 96 1.91 16.70 5.52
C LEU A 96 2.98 16.68 4.41
N THR A 97 3.97 15.80 4.53
CA THR A 97 5.14 15.74 3.63
C THR A 97 4.94 14.70 2.53
N ALA A 98 4.07 13.71 2.75
CA ALA A 98 3.48 12.94 1.67
C ALA A 98 2.46 13.83 0.95
N GLY A 99 2.89 14.55 -0.09
CA GLY A 99 1.97 15.32 -0.95
C GLY A 99 0.75 14.48 -1.38
N PRO A 100 -0.36 15.13 -1.83
CA PRO A 100 -1.82 14.87 -1.64
C PRO A 100 -2.34 13.45 -1.32
N LEU A 101 -1.53 12.60 -0.73
CA LEU A 101 -1.75 11.19 -0.58
C LEU A 101 -1.61 10.92 0.91
N ARG A 102 -2.67 10.35 1.46
CA ARG A 102 -2.60 9.26 2.44
C ARG A 102 -3.25 9.43 3.83
N GLY A 103 -4.50 9.92 3.89
CA GLY A 103 -5.34 9.82 5.11
C GLY A 103 -6.24 8.57 5.19
N ALA A 104 -6.64 8.01 4.05
CA ALA A 104 -7.34 6.73 3.92
C ALA A 104 -7.23 6.29 2.46
N ILE A 105 -7.05 5.00 2.19
CA ILE A 105 -7.40 4.47 0.87
C ILE A 105 -8.89 4.74 0.72
N LYS A 106 -9.29 5.52 -0.29
CA LYS A 106 -10.69 5.71 -0.64
C LYS A 106 -11.24 4.37 -1.13
N SER A 107 -11.55 3.47 -0.20
CA SER A 107 -12.46 2.38 -0.42
C SER A 107 -13.85 3.00 -0.43
N THR A 108 -14.30 3.48 -1.59
CA THR A 108 -15.74 3.48 -1.86
C THR A 108 -16.17 2.01 -2.04
N VAL A 109 -15.92 1.18 -1.03
CA VAL A 109 -16.50 -0.15 -0.91
C VAL A 109 -17.79 0.09 -0.15
N ASN A 110 -18.87 0.19 -0.91
CA ASN A 110 -20.20 0.18 -0.34
C ASN A 110 -20.42 -1.22 0.25
N PHE A 111 -20.13 -1.40 1.54
CA PHE A 111 -20.42 -2.62 2.29
C PHE A 111 -21.93 -2.78 2.59
N SER A 112 -22.81 -2.01 1.95
CA SER A 112 -24.25 -2.28 1.97
C SER A 112 -24.59 -3.43 1.03
N LYS A 113 -24.34 -4.66 1.49
CA LYS A 113 -25.07 -5.91 1.18
C LYS A 113 -24.27 -7.14 1.64
N TYR A 114 -23.96 -7.21 2.94
CA TYR A 114 -23.93 -8.46 3.71
C TYR A 114 -24.34 -8.14 5.14
#